data_AF-A0A8H7V503-F1
#
_entry.id   AF-A0A8H7V503-F1
#
_cell.length_a   1.000
_cell.length_b   1.000
_cell.length_c   1.000
_cell.angle_alpha   90.00
_cell.angle_beta   90.00
_cell.angle_gamma   90.00
#
_symmetry.space_group_name_H-M   'P 1'
#
loop_
_entity.id
_entity.type
_entity.pdbx_description
1 polymer ?
#
loop_
_entity_poly.entity_id
_entity_poly.type
_entity_poly.pdbx_seq_one_letter_code
_entity_poly.pdbx_strand_id
1 'polypeptide(L)'
;MALATFPLIIRRWKRSILFSGDYAQYTQLREYLPEDIFLARIEALDSHVLKEYPHVWLDTYLFFIAICFVIATAAFSIIARAAQISMWYPLIMLLIPATIGFVTTRRRNTYYKKLAAYYESLQIVLKEFNSIDVTQQIKWSFRRLRDTDTHSSMHLVSRLSKQNINFVVEIVQINMENELLEEGEHLPAYDTSMMDIVLDIGPEAERVPGNMSECIIQVPPTTLPRRAHPLPPAYEQEEPVEMGPVHPPPAYIVPVTNSH
;
A
#
# COMPACT_ATOMS: atom_id res chain seq x y z
N MET A 1 7.29 -13.56 -13.13
CA MET A 1 5.80 -13.51 -13.11
C MET A 1 5.32 -14.12 -11.79
N ALA A 2 4.22 -13.64 -11.21
CA ALA A 2 3.70 -14.20 -9.96
C ALA A 2 2.92 -15.49 -10.24
N LEU A 3 3.26 -16.57 -9.51
CA LEU A 3 2.62 -17.89 -9.55
C LEU A 3 1.27 -17.88 -8.85
N ALA A 4 1.15 -17.10 -7.77
CA ALA A 4 -0.08 -16.94 -7.01
C ALA A 4 -0.12 -15.57 -6.33
N THR A 5 -1.32 -15.05 -6.10
CA THR A 5 -1.54 -13.78 -5.40
C THR A 5 -2.66 -13.91 -4.37
N PHE A 6 -2.46 -13.27 -3.22
CA PHE A 6 -3.37 -13.29 -2.07
C PHE A 6 -3.60 -11.84 -1.60
N PRO A 7 -4.70 -11.20 -2.02
CA PRO A 7 -4.99 -9.83 -1.61
C PRO A 7 -5.51 -9.77 -0.17
N LEU A 8 -5.03 -8.81 0.61
CA LEU A 8 -5.63 -8.47 1.90
C LEU A 8 -6.81 -7.51 1.70
N ILE A 9 -8.02 -8.01 1.93
CA ILE A 9 -9.24 -7.22 1.79
C ILE A 9 -9.55 -6.51 3.10
N ILE A 10 -9.52 -5.17 3.08
CA ILE A 10 -9.98 -4.33 4.18
C ILE A 10 -11.50 -4.24 4.13
N ARG A 11 -12.14 -4.55 5.27
CA ARG A 11 -13.58 -4.39 5.46
C ARG A 11 -13.84 -3.33 6.52
N ARG A 12 -14.72 -2.38 6.19
CA ARG A 12 -15.07 -1.28 7.10
C ARG A 12 -15.87 -1.75 8.33
N TRP A 13 -16.68 -2.79 8.17
CA TRP A 13 -17.65 -3.25 9.18
C TRP A 13 -17.34 -4.62 9.79
N LYS A 14 -16.29 -5.27 9.28
CA LYS A 14 -15.88 -6.62 9.66
C LYS A 14 -14.35 -6.66 9.74
N ARG A 15 -13.81 -7.76 10.24
CA ARG A 15 -12.36 -8.00 10.20
C ARG A 15 -11.87 -8.02 8.76
N SER A 16 -10.64 -7.52 8.58
CA SER A 16 -9.89 -7.69 7.33
C SER A 16 -9.52 -9.16 7.19
N ILE A 17 -9.54 -9.67 5.96
CA ILE A 17 -9.31 -11.09 5.68
C ILE A 17 -8.31 -11.17 4.52
N LEU A 18 -7.34 -12.06 4.63
CA LEU A 18 -6.51 -12.44 3.51
C LEU A 18 -7.33 -13.39 2.62
N PHE A 19 -7.56 -12.99 1.38
CA PHE A 19 -8.32 -13.83 0.47
C PHE A 19 -7.39 -14.82 -0.24
N SER A 20 -7.64 -16.10 -0.06
CA SER A 20 -7.06 -17.19 -0.83
C SER A 20 -8.16 -17.91 -1.61
N GLY A 21 -7.86 -18.23 -2.87
CA GLY A 21 -8.65 -19.16 -3.66
C GLY A 21 -8.41 -20.61 -3.23
N ASP A 22 -9.13 -21.53 -3.84
CA ASP A 22 -8.87 -22.95 -3.67
C ASP A 22 -7.52 -23.33 -4.29
N TYR A 23 -6.78 -24.26 -3.70
CA TYR A 23 -5.46 -24.69 -4.18
C TYR A 23 -5.52 -25.18 -5.65
N ALA A 24 -6.64 -25.77 -6.05
CA ALA A 24 -6.88 -26.19 -7.42
C ALA A 24 -6.87 -25.05 -8.46
N GLN A 25 -7.11 -23.81 -8.04
CA GLN A 25 -7.16 -22.64 -8.91
C GLN A 25 -5.77 -22.11 -9.27
N TYR A 26 -4.75 -22.45 -8.46
CA TYR A 26 -3.37 -22.00 -8.64
C TYR A 26 -2.54 -23.02 -9.43
N THR A 27 -2.90 -23.25 -10.70
CA THR A 27 -2.28 -24.30 -11.53
C THR A 27 -0.76 -24.19 -11.62
N GLN A 28 -0.23 -22.97 -11.70
CA GLN A 28 1.22 -22.72 -11.80
C GLN A 28 1.95 -22.97 -10.47
N LEU A 29 1.29 -22.70 -9.34
CA LEU A 29 1.88 -22.91 -8.01
C LEU A 29 2.01 -24.40 -7.67
N ARG A 30 1.07 -25.22 -8.18
CA ARG A 30 0.99 -26.67 -7.92
C ARG A 30 2.23 -27.46 -8.33
N GLU A 31 3.00 -26.94 -9.28
CA GLU A 31 4.24 -27.58 -9.75
C GLU A 31 5.39 -27.43 -8.74
N TYR A 32 5.34 -26.39 -7.89
CA TYR A 32 6.44 -26.01 -7.00
C TYR A 32 6.15 -26.28 -5.53
N LEU A 33 4.91 -26.12 -5.10
CA LEU A 33 4.52 -26.15 -3.69
C LEU A 33 3.39 -27.18 -3.49
N PRO A 34 3.57 -28.24 -2.67
CA PRO A 34 2.51 -29.20 -2.39
C PRO A 34 1.39 -28.60 -1.54
N GLU A 35 0.20 -29.20 -1.65
CA GLU A 35 -1.04 -28.70 -1.04
C GLU A 35 -0.95 -28.53 0.48
N ASP A 36 -0.38 -29.51 1.18
CA ASP A 36 -0.29 -29.49 2.64
C ASP A 36 0.54 -28.31 3.15
N ILE A 37 1.66 -28.02 2.47
CA ILE A 37 2.53 -26.89 2.81
C ILE A 37 1.82 -25.59 2.47
N PHE A 38 1.19 -25.51 1.31
CA PHE A 38 0.40 -24.33 0.91
C PHE A 38 -0.66 -23.98 1.96
N LEU A 39 -1.48 -24.95 2.38
CA LEU A 39 -2.53 -24.73 3.36
C LEU A 39 -1.95 -24.29 4.72
N ALA A 40 -0.86 -24.92 5.17
CA ALA A 40 -0.19 -24.54 6.41
C ALA A 40 0.37 -23.10 6.36
N ARG A 41 0.94 -22.68 5.23
CA ARG A 41 1.46 -21.30 5.04
C ARG A 41 0.33 -20.28 5.03
N ILE A 42 -0.76 -20.57 4.31
CA ILE A 42 -1.93 -19.68 4.26
C ILE A 42 -2.60 -19.57 5.63
N GLU A 43 -2.73 -20.67 6.37
CA GLU A 43 -3.28 -20.65 7.74
C GLU A 43 -2.39 -19.82 8.69
N ALA A 44 -1.07 -20.02 8.62
CA ALA A 44 -0.12 -19.22 9.40
C ALA A 44 -0.26 -17.73 9.08
N LEU A 45 -0.36 -17.38 7.78
CA LEU A 45 -0.51 -16.01 7.33
C LEU A 45 -1.85 -15.38 7.74
N ASP A 46 -2.95 -16.12 7.63
CA ASP A 46 -4.27 -15.65 8.10
C ASP A 46 -4.28 -15.47 9.62
N SER A 47 -3.65 -16.39 10.36
CA SER A 47 -3.50 -16.25 11.81
C SER A 47 -2.67 -15.03 12.21
N HIS A 48 -1.64 -14.69 11.42
CA HIS A 48 -0.80 -13.51 11.61
C HIS A 48 -1.59 -12.23 11.35
N VAL A 49 -2.31 -12.18 10.23
CA VAL A 49 -3.23 -11.09 9.88
C VAL A 49 -4.26 -10.87 10.98
N LEU A 50 -4.88 -11.93 11.50
CA LEU A 50 -5.92 -11.83 12.52
C LEU A 50 -5.40 -11.29 13.88
N LYS A 51 -4.14 -11.55 14.21
CA LYS A 51 -3.55 -11.13 15.49
C LYS A 51 -2.95 -9.74 15.43
N GLU A 52 -2.22 -9.43 14.36
CA GLU A 52 -1.36 -8.24 14.33
C GLU A 52 -1.91 -7.11 13.45
N TYR A 53 -2.77 -7.41 12.48
CA TYR A 53 -3.25 -6.37 11.56
C TYR A 53 -4.14 -5.35 12.29
N PRO A 54 -3.86 -4.04 12.16
CA PRO A 54 -4.69 -3.02 12.77
C PRO A 54 -6.04 -2.94 12.04
N HIS A 55 -7.09 -3.45 12.67
CA HIS A 55 -8.41 -3.49 12.06
C HIS A 55 -9.21 -2.18 12.21
N VAL A 56 -9.76 -1.69 11.09
CA VAL A 56 -10.47 -0.40 10.99
C VAL A 56 -11.92 -0.46 11.52
N TRP A 57 -12.51 -1.66 11.66
CA TRP A 57 -13.92 -1.79 12.05
C TRP A 57 -14.22 -1.18 13.42
N LEU A 58 -13.32 -1.34 14.39
CA LEU A 58 -13.49 -0.78 15.73
C LEU A 58 -13.69 0.74 15.70
N ASP A 59 -12.91 1.45 14.89
CA ASP A 59 -13.04 2.90 14.77
C ASP A 59 -14.34 3.30 14.05
N THR A 60 -14.80 2.50 13.09
CA THR A 60 -16.10 2.70 12.44
C THR A 60 -17.25 2.55 13.43
N TYR A 61 -17.24 1.53 14.30
CA TYR A 61 -18.28 1.36 15.32
C TYR A 61 -18.28 2.51 16.34
N LEU A 62 -17.11 2.94 16.80
CA LEU A 62 -16.99 4.09 17.70
C LEU A 62 -17.57 5.36 17.07
N PHE A 63 -17.29 5.60 15.79
CA PHE A 63 -17.85 6.72 15.05
C PHE A 63 -19.38 6.65 14.95
N PHE A 64 -19.94 5.48 14.63
CA PHE A 64 -21.39 5.29 14.58
C PHE A 64 -22.05 5.48 15.94
N ILE A 65 -21.44 4.97 17.01
CA ILE A 65 -21.91 5.18 18.38
C ILE A 65 -21.93 6.68 18.70
N ALA A 66 -20.88 7.43 18.36
CA ALA A 66 -20.84 8.88 18.57
C ALA A 66 -21.97 9.61 17.84
N ILE A 67 -22.25 9.26 16.58
CA ILE A 67 -23.37 9.83 15.81
C ILE A 67 -24.70 9.53 16.50
N CYS A 68 -24.92 8.29 16.94
CA CYS A 68 -26.13 7.91 17.67
C CYS A 68 -26.30 8.73 18.95
N PHE A 69 -25.22 8.99 19.70
CA PHE A 69 -25.24 9.86 20.87
C PHE A 69 -25.57 11.31 20.51
N VAL A 70 -25.06 11.85 19.41
CA VAL A 70 -25.40 13.22 18.95
C VAL A 70 -26.89 13.32 18.63
N ILE A 71 -27.44 12.35 17.88
CA ILE A 71 -28.86 12.28 17.55
C ILE A 71 -29.71 12.14 18.81
N ALA A 72 -29.33 11.24 19.73
CA ALA A 72 -30.02 11.06 20.99
C ALA A 72 -29.99 12.34 21.84
N THR A 73 -28.86 13.03 21.91
CA THR A 73 -28.72 14.29 22.64
C THR A 73 -29.63 15.38 22.05
N ALA A 74 -29.73 15.47 20.72
CA ALA A 74 -30.64 16.39 20.05
C ALA A 74 -32.11 16.06 20.36
N ALA A 75 -32.50 14.79 20.30
CA ALA A 75 -33.85 14.34 20.65
C ALA A 75 -34.18 14.62 22.12
N PHE A 76 -33.27 14.30 23.03
CA PHE A 76 -33.41 14.59 24.47
C PHE A 76 -33.51 16.09 24.73
N SER A 77 -32.78 16.93 24.00
CA SER A 77 -32.88 18.39 24.13
C SER A 77 -34.28 18.90 23.79
N ILE A 78 -34.90 18.37 22.74
CA ILE A 78 -36.27 18.73 22.34
C ILE A 78 -37.27 18.29 23.42
N ILE A 79 -37.15 17.05 23.92
CA ILE A 79 -38.05 16.50 24.96
C ILE A 79 -37.87 17.25 26.28
N ALA A 80 -36.63 17.52 26.70
CA ALA A 80 -36.33 18.26 27.93
C ALA A 80 -36.92 19.67 27.88
N ARG A 81 -36.85 20.34 26.72
CA ARG A 81 -37.49 21.64 26.50
C ARG A 81 -39.01 21.56 26.63
N ALA A 82 -39.63 20.51 26.09
CA ALA A 82 -41.07 20.28 26.21
C ALA A 82 -41.51 19.98 27.67
N ALA A 83 -40.67 19.27 28.42
CA ALA A 83 -40.93 18.87 29.80
C ALA A 83 -40.46 19.90 30.87
N GLN A 84 -39.94 21.06 30.45
CA GLN A 84 -39.32 22.07 31.32
C GLN A 84 -38.22 21.51 32.26
N ILE A 85 -37.52 20.47 31.81
CA ILE A 85 -36.42 19.86 32.56
C ILE A 85 -35.17 20.74 32.38
N SER A 86 -34.36 20.83 33.45
CA SER A 86 -33.12 21.58 33.49
C SER A 86 -32.19 21.26 32.30
N MET A 87 -31.74 22.30 31.58
CA MET A 87 -30.93 22.19 30.34
C MET A 87 -29.51 21.61 30.52
N TRP A 88 -29.12 21.25 31.74
CA TRP A 88 -27.79 20.72 32.03
C TRP A 88 -27.58 19.28 31.53
N TYR A 89 -28.64 18.47 31.44
CA TYR A 89 -28.55 17.07 31.01
C TYR A 89 -28.10 16.89 29.54
N PRO A 90 -28.66 17.61 28.55
CA PRO A 90 -28.15 17.57 27.17
C PRO A 90 -26.69 18.01 27.04
N LEU A 91 -26.25 18.96 27.87
CA LEU A 91 -24.86 19.45 27.84
C LEU A 91 -23.87 18.40 28.33
N ILE A 92 -24.22 17.64 29.39
CA ILE A 92 -23.40 16.52 29.87
C ILE A 92 -23.37 15.38 28.84
N MET A 93 -24.49 15.10 28.17
CA MET A 93 -24.55 14.08 27.11
C MET A 93 -23.63 14.40 25.92
N LEU A 94 -23.41 15.69 25.62
CA LEU A 94 -22.52 16.16 24.55
C LEU A 94 -21.03 15.87 24.84
N LEU A 95 -20.68 15.61 26.10
CA LEU A 95 -19.32 15.23 26.50
C LEU A 95 -18.94 13.83 25.99
N ILE A 96 -19.93 12.95 25.77
CA ILE A 96 -19.68 11.58 25.28
C ILE A 96 -19.17 11.60 23.82
N PRO A 97 -19.85 12.21 22.84
CA PRO A 97 -19.31 12.37 21.49
C PRO A 97 -17.94 13.08 21.45
N ALA A 98 -17.72 14.07 22.32
CA ALA A 98 -16.46 14.81 22.38
C ALA A 98 -15.28 13.92 22.84
N THR A 99 -15.50 13.10 23.88
CA THR A 99 -14.48 12.14 24.34
C THR A 99 -14.21 11.05 23.31
N ILE A 100 -15.26 10.53 22.64
CA ILE A 100 -15.09 9.57 21.54
C ILE A 100 -14.28 10.21 20.40
N GLY A 101 -14.59 11.44 20.00
CA GLY A 101 -13.84 12.19 18.99
C GLY A 101 -12.35 12.28 19.34
N PHE A 102 -12.03 12.69 20.57
CA PHE A 102 -10.64 12.76 21.04
C PHE A 102 -9.93 11.39 20.99
N VAL A 103 -10.60 10.33 21.44
CA VAL A 103 -10.06 8.97 21.42
C VAL A 103 -9.81 8.50 19.98
N THR A 104 -10.75 8.73 19.06
CA THR A 104 -10.61 8.32 17.65
C THR A 104 -9.43 9.03 16.97
N THR A 105 -9.22 10.33 17.24
CA THR A 105 -8.06 11.07 16.73
C THR A 105 -6.74 10.48 17.22
N ARG A 106 -6.64 10.16 18.51
CA ARG A 106 -5.45 9.53 19.08
C ARG A 106 -5.22 8.12 18.52
N ARG A 107 -6.29 7.36 18.29
CA ARG A 107 -6.21 6.02 17.67
C ARG A 107 -5.74 6.09 16.23
N ARG A 108 -6.20 7.06 15.43
CA ARG A 108 -5.75 7.26 14.04
C ARG A 108 -4.24 7.48 13.95
N ASN A 109 -3.65 8.26 14.85
CA ASN A 109 -2.19 8.45 14.88
C ASN A 109 -1.45 7.14 15.24
N THR A 110 -2.01 6.37 16.17
CA THR A 110 -1.44 5.07 16.56
C THR A 110 -1.58 4.01 15.46
N TYR A 111 -2.63 4.11 14.63
CA TYR A 111 -2.92 3.17 13.54
C TYR A 111 -1.75 3.04 12.57
N TYR A 112 -1.20 4.16 12.07
CA TYR A 112 -0.09 4.12 11.11
C TYR A 112 1.17 3.50 11.71
N LYS A 113 1.45 3.76 12.99
CA LYS A 113 2.58 3.13 13.70
C LYS A 113 2.40 1.62 13.80
N LYS A 114 1.19 1.17 14.14
CA LYS A 114 0.85 -0.27 14.18
C LYS A 114 0.89 -0.91 12.81
N LEU A 115 0.48 -0.20 11.76
CA LEU A 115 0.52 -0.69 10.40
C LEU A 115 1.96 -0.84 9.91
N ALA A 116 2.84 0.10 10.22
CA ALA A 116 4.28 -0.01 9.92
C ALA A 116 4.91 -1.21 10.65
N ALA A 117 4.64 -1.36 11.95
CA ALA A 117 5.10 -2.52 12.73
C ALA A 117 4.58 -3.85 12.17
N TYR A 118 3.33 -3.87 11.67
CA TYR A 118 2.76 -5.03 10.99
C TYR A 118 3.48 -5.37 9.68
N TYR A 119 3.89 -4.36 8.88
CA TYR A 119 4.66 -4.63 7.67
C TYR A 119 6.04 -5.21 7.97
N GLU A 120 6.70 -4.71 9.02
CA GLU A 120 7.97 -5.28 9.49
C GLU A 120 7.78 -6.74 9.94
N SER A 121 6.75 -7.03 10.72
CA SER A 121 6.48 -8.40 11.19
C SER A 121 6.10 -9.34 10.05
N LEU A 122 5.26 -8.88 9.11
CA LEU A 122 4.90 -9.62 7.91
C LEU A 122 6.14 -9.94 7.07
N GLN A 123 7.06 -8.98 6.91
CA GLN A 123 8.30 -9.21 6.18
C GLN A 123 9.17 -10.28 6.85
N ILE A 124 9.21 -10.32 8.19
CA ILE A 124 9.93 -11.36 8.94
C ILE A 124 9.31 -12.74 8.68
N VAL A 125 7.98 -12.86 8.77
CA VAL A 125 7.27 -14.12 8.51
C VAL A 125 7.49 -14.60 7.07
N LEU A 126 7.42 -13.70 6.09
CA LEU A 126 7.66 -14.07 4.68
C LEU A 126 9.13 -14.45 4.44
N LYS A 127 10.08 -13.82 5.13
CA LYS A 127 11.49 -14.25 5.10
C LYS A 127 11.68 -15.64 5.71
N GLU A 128 10.94 -15.97 6.76
CA GLU A 128 10.93 -17.31 7.35
C GLU A 128 10.33 -18.34 6.39
N PHE A 129 9.25 -17.99 5.67
CA PHE A 129 8.72 -18.89 4.64
C PHE A 129 9.74 -19.09 3.52
N ASN A 130 10.38 -18.01 3.06
CA ASN A 130 11.42 -18.08 2.04
C ASN A 130 12.60 -18.93 2.48
N SER A 131 13.01 -18.90 3.76
CA SER A 131 14.14 -19.69 4.25
C SER A 131 13.81 -21.19 4.33
N ILE A 132 12.55 -21.55 4.53
CA ILE A 132 12.11 -22.95 4.52
C ILE A 132 11.86 -23.45 3.09
N ASP A 133 11.32 -22.58 2.24
CA ASP A 133 10.87 -22.91 0.88
C ASP A 133 11.96 -22.63 -0.19
N VAL A 134 13.21 -22.33 0.19
CA VAL A 134 14.36 -22.08 -0.72
C VAL A 134 14.50 -23.19 -1.77
N THR A 135 14.28 -24.44 -1.37
CA THR A 135 14.47 -25.61 -2.24
C THR A 135 13.44 -25.69 -3.38
N GLN A 136 12.32 -24.97 -3.26
CA GLN A 136 11.22 -24.99 -4.22
C GLN A 136 11.33 -23.88 -5.27
N GLN A 137 12.41 -23.08 -5.26
CA GLN A 137 12.62 -21.96 -6.21
C GLN A 137 11.46 -20.95 -6.22
N ILE A 138 10.82 -20.74 -5.07
CA ILE A 138 9.74 -19.77 -4.91
C ILE A 138 10.11 -18.72 -3.87
N LYS A 139 9.60 -17.50 -4.07
CA LYS A 139 9.75 -16.36 -3.17
C LYS A 139 8.39 -15.82 -2.81
N TRP A 140 8.10 -15.83 -1.53
CA TRP A 140 7.03 -15.08 -0.91
C TRP A 140 7.48 -13.62 -0.76
N SER A 141 6.71 -12.72 -1.35
CA SER A 141 6.87 -11.28 -1.19
C SER A 141 5.51 -10.64 -0.95
N PHE A 142 5.51 -9.37 -0.52
CA PHE A 142 4.29 -8.58 -0.49
C PHE A 142 4.53 -7.27 -1.21
N ARG A 143 3.48 -6.73 -1.81
CA ARG A 143 3.52 -5.47 -2.56
C ARG A 143 2.18 -4.76 -2.53
N ARG A 144 2.18 -3.50 -2.98
CA ARG A 144 0.94 -2.78 -3.27
C ARG A 144 0.24 -3.37 -4.50
N LEU A 145 -1.06 -3.11 -4.58
CA LEU A 145 -1.87 -3.42 -5.76
C LEU A 145 -1.28 -2.70 -6.99
N ARG A 146 -1.06 -3.43 -8.09
CA ARG A 146 -0.55 -2.90 -9.36
C ARG A 146 -1.71 -2.76 -10.35
N ASP A 147 -1.57 -1.87 -11.32
CA ASP A 147 -2.59 -1.70 -12.38
C ASP A 147 -2.74 -2.93 -13.29
N THR A 148 -1.72 -3.78 -13.33
CA THR A 148 -1.75 -5.07 -14.05
C THR A 148 -2.55 -6.14 -13.33
N ASP A 149 -2.87 -5.94 -12.05
CA ASP A 149 -3.65 -6.90 -11.27
C ASP A 149 -5.11 -6.89 -11.71
N THR A 150 -5.61 -8.07 -12.05
CA THR A 150 -7.00 -8.24 -12.48
C THR A 150 -7.75 -9.06 -11.44
N HIS A 151 -9.07 -8.88 -11.32
CA HIS A 151 -9.88 -9.69 -10.39
C HIS A 151 -9.68 -11.21 -10.59
N SER A 152 -9.43 -11.63 -11.83
CA SER A 152 -9.19 -13.02 -12.23
C SER A 152 -7.87 -13.57 -11.69
N SER A 153 -6.79 -12.78 -11.68
CA SER A 153 -5.47 -13.23 -11.20
C SER A 153 -5.43 -13.38 -9.67
N MET A 154 -6.37 -12.74 -8.98
CA MET A 154 -6.54 -12.81 -7.53
C MET A 154 -7.68 -13.74 -7.10
N HIS A 155 -8.32 -14.43 -8.06
CA HIS A 155 -9.47 -15.30 -7.83
C HIS A 155 -10.64 -14.63 -7.10
N LEU A 156 -10.76 -13.30 -7.21
CA LEU A 156 -11.81 -12.53 -6.55
C LEU A 156 -13.12 -12.67 -7.31
N VAL A 157 -14.22 -12.95 -6.60
CA VAL A 157 -15.57 -13.04 -7.21
C VAL A 157 -16.10 -11.67 -7.67
N SER A 158 -15.64 -10.59 -7.05
CA SER A 158 -16.11 -9.23 -7.32
C SER A 158 -15.04 -8.38 -7.98
N ARG A 159 -15.49 -7.34 -8.72
CA ARG A 159 -14.59 -6.34 -9.31
C ARG A 159 -13.73 -5.66 -8.24
N LEU A 160 -12.47 -5.41 -8.58
CA LEU A 160 -11.49 -4.72 -7.72
C LEU A 160 -12.00 -3.37 -7.22
N SER A 161 -12.75 -2.63 -8.06
CA SER A 161 -13.31 -1.32 -7.68
C SER A 161 -14.29 -1.34 -6.50
N LYS A 162 -14.82 -2.51 -6.12
CA LYS A 162 -15.72 -2.67 -4.97
C LYS A 162 -14.98 -3.10 -3.69
N GLN A 163 -13.71 -3.47 -3.81
CA GLN A 163 -12.92 -3.99 -2.70
C GLN A 163 -11.81 -3.01 -2.36
N ASN A 164 -11.60 -2.80 -1.06
CA ASN A 164 -10.48 -2.01 -0.59
C ASN A 164 -9.35 -2.99 -0.26
N ILE A 165 -8.34 -3.05 -1.13
CA ILE A 165 -7.17 -3.93 -0.98
C ILE A 165 -6.01 -3.07 -0.49
N ASN A 166 -5.38 -3.45 0.62
CA ASN A 166 -4.23 -2.71 1.15
C ASN A 166 -2.95 -3.12 0.43
N PHE A 167 -2.67 -4.41 0.47
CA PHE A 167 -1.50 -5.03 -0.13
C PHE A 167 -1.88 -6.43 -0.62
N VAL A 168 -0.98 -6.99 -1.41
CA VAL A 168 -1.10 -8.31 -2.00
C VAL A 168 0.16 -9.07 -1.62
N VAL A 169 -0.02 -10.26 -1.05
CA VAL A 169 1.06 -11.23 -0.89
C VAL A 169 1.15 -12.00 -2.20
N GLU A 170 2.33 -12.09 -2.80
CA GLU A 170 2.55 -12.83 -4.03
C GLU A 170 3.64 -13.88 -3.86
N ILE A 171 3.50 -14.96 -4.61
CA ILE A 171 4.54 -15.97 -4.76
C ILE A 171 5.13 -15.80 -6.14
N VAL A 172 6.43 -15.58 -6.23
CA VAL A 172 7.16 -15.39 -7.48
C VAL A 172 8.15 -16.53 -7.64
N GLN A 173 8.30 -17.04 -8.86
CA GLN A 173 9.35 -18.01 -9.16
C GLN A 173 10.73 -17.32 -9.16
N ILE A 174 11.67 -17.87 -8.42
CA ILE A 174 13.06 -17.42 -8.40
C ILE A 174 13.80 -18.10 -9.56
N ASN A 175 14.27 -17.32 -10.52
CA ASN A 175 15.35 -17.78 -11.39
C ASN A 175 16.67 -17.45 -10.70
N MET A 176 17.43 -18.48 -10.28
CA MET A 176 18.70 -18.31 -9.57
C MET A 176 19.72 -17.44 -10.34
N GLU A 177 19.63 -17.40 -11.68
CA GLU A 177 20.47 -16.55 -12.52
C GLU A 177 20.14 -15.05 -12.38
N ASN A 178 18.87 -14.69 -12.11
CA ASN A 178 18.45 -13.30 -11.97
C ASN A 178 18.68 -12.73 -10.56
N GLU A 179 18.60 -13.54 -9.50
CA GLU A 179 18.85 -13.03 -8.13
C GLU A 179 20.32 -12.63 -7.93
N LEU A 180 21.28 -13.31 -8.58
CA LEU A 180 22.69 -12.90 -8.55
C LEU A 180 22.96 -11.55 -9.24
N LEU A 181 22.08 -11.14 -10.16
CA LEU A 181 22.13 -9.83 -10.81
C LEU A 181 21.43 -8.76 -9.95
N GLU A 182 20.28 -9.09 -9.34
CA GLU A 182 19.53 -8.16 -8.48
C GLU A 182 20.22 -7.85 -7.13
N GLU A 183 20.94 -8.79 -6.52
CA GLU A 183 21.74 -8.53 -5.30
C GLU A 183 22.94 -7.60 -5.55
N GLY A 184 23.38 -7.46 -6.81
CA GLY A 184 24.48 -6.59 -7.20
C GLY A 184 24.09 -5.15 -7.55
N GLU A 185 22.82 -4.89 -7.91
CA GLU A 185 22.38 -3.59 -8.48
C GLU A 185 21.36 -2.81 -7.64
N HIS A 186 20.76 -3.39 -6.59
CA HIS A 186 19.78 -2.68 -5.78
C HIS A 186 20.40 -1.77 -4.71
N LEU A 187 20.63 -0.51 -5.09
CA LEU A 187 20.88 0.58 -4.14
C LEU A 187 19.65 0.74 -3.20
N PRO A 188 19.83 0.68 -1.86
CA PRO A 188 18.76 0.64 -0.87
C PRO A 188 17.86 1.90 -0.79
N ALA A 189 18.12 2.92 -1.61
CA ALA A 189 17.40 4.19 -1.59
C ALA A 189 16.10 4.19 -2.41
N TYR A 190 15.91 3.26 -3.36
CA TYR A 190 14.72 3.25 -4.22
C TYR A 190 13.53 2.46 -3.65
N ASP A 191 13.77 1.48 -2.78
CA ASP A 191 12.68 0.69 -2.19
C ASP A 191 11.90 1.48 -1.12
N THR A 192 12.58 2.43 -0.47
CA THR A 192 11.97 3.32 0.53
C THR A 192 11.20 4.48 -0.10
N SER A 193 11.52 4.90 -1.33
CA SER A 193 10.76 5.94 -2.04
C SER A 193 9.48 5.42 -2.70
N MET A 194 9.34 4.09 -2.88
CA MET A 194 8.08 3.46 -3.31
C MET A 194 7.03 3.38 -2.19
N MET A 195 7.42 3.60 -0.93
CA MET A 195 6.50 3.75 0.21
C MET A 195 5.94 5.18 0.31
N ASP A 196 5.69 5.84 -0.83
CA ASP A 196 5.25 7.24 -0.85
C ASP A 196 4.04 7.42 0.08
N ILE A 197 4.24 8.29 1.06
CA ILE A 197 3.32 8.62 2.12
C ILE A 197 2.39 9.63 1.49
N VAL A 198 1.23 9.17 1.01
CA VAL A 198 0.13 10.08 0.69
C VAL A 198 -0.32 10.71 2.00
N LEU A 199 0.23 11.88 2.31
CA LEU A 199 -0.37 12.82 3.23
C LEU A 199 -1.75 13.15 2.66
N ASP A 200 -2.80 12.68 3.34
CA ASP A 200 -4.17 13.16 3.18
C ASP A 200 -4.16 14.68 3.47
N ILE A 201 -3.82 15.50 2.48
CA ILE A 201 -4.04 16.95 2.51
C ILE A 201 -5.54 17.11 2.31
N GLY A 202 -6.27 17.27 3.43
CA GLY A 202 -7.66 17.72 3.40
C GLY A 202 -7.77 19.11 2.76
N PRO A 203 -8.95 19.49 2.22
CA PRO A 203 -9.15 20.68 1.39
C PRO A 203 -9.11 22.03 2.15
N GLU A 204 -8.40 22.11 3.27
CA GLU A 204 -8.42 23.26 4.19
C GLU A 204 -7.14 24.12 4.11
N ALA A 205 -6.14 23.74 3.30
CA ALA A 205 -4.83 24.40 3.26
C ALA A 205 -4.65 25.45 2.13
N GLU A 206 -5.70 25.77 1.37
CA GLU A 206 -5.60 26.67 0.22
C GLU A 206 -6.18 28.06 0.48
N ARG A 207 -5.71 28.75 1.54
CA ARG A 207 -5.88 30.22 1.68
C ARG A 207 -4.71 30.85 2.43
N VAL A 208 -3.53 30.87 1.79
CA VAL A 208 -2.49 31.85 2.10
C VAL A 208 -2.27 32.68 0.83
N PRO A 209 -2.56 34.00 0.83
CA PRO A 209 -2.34 34.82 -0.35
C PRO A 209 -0.85 35.12 -0.46
N GLY A 210 -0.17 34.55 -1.45
CA GLY A 210 1.20 34.97 -1.76
C GLY A 210 2.12 34.00 -2.48
N ASN A 211 1.71 32.77 -2.80
CA ASN A 211 2.58 31.84 -3.51
C ASN A 211 2.00 31.41 -4.86
N MET A 212 2.43 32.09 -5.93
CA MET A 212 2.24 31.61 -7.29
C MET A 212 3.32 30.56 -7.56
N SER A 213 2.94 29.29 -7.46
CA SER A 213 3.65 28.19 -8.11
C SER A 213 2.59 27.35 -8.79
N GLU A 214 2.65 27.30 -10.12
CA GLU A 214 1.72 26.61 -11.00
C GLU A 214 1.59 25.14 -10.60
N CYS A 215 0.45 24.78 -10.02
CA CYS A 215 0.03 23.40 -9.93
C CYS A 215 -0.94 23.12 -11.09
N ILE A 216 -0.49 22.29 -12.02
CA ILE A 216 -1.30 21.81 -13.14
C ILE A 216 -2.41 20.91 -12.58
N ILE A 217 -3.62 21.44 -12.51
CA ILE A 217 -4.84 20.69 -12.18
C ILE A 217 -5.29 19.95 -13.44
N GLN A 218 -5.24 18.62 -13.44
CA GLN A 218 -5.95 17.79 -14.42
C GLN A 218 -7.42 17.65 -14.01
N VAL A 219 -8.31 18.17 -14.85
CA VAL A 219 -9.79 18.07 -14.78
C VAL A 219 -10.24 16.86 -15.63
N PRO A 220 -11.35 16.15 -15.29
CA PRO A 220 -11.74 14.88 -15.91
C PRO A 220 -12.39 15.02 -17.30
N PRO A 221 -12.46 13.95 -18.12
CA PRO A 221 -12.80 14.05 -19.54
C PRO A 221 -14.32 13.94 -19.77
N THR A 222 -14.89 14.86 -20.55
CA THR A 222 -16.18 14.67 -21.22
C THR A 222 -16.10 15.19 -22.67
N THR A 223 -16.22 14.26 -23.62
CA THR A 223 -16.70 14.38 -25.02
C THR A 223 -16.08 15.42 -26.00
N LEU A 224 -15.15 14.94 -26.85
CA LEU A 224 -14.83 15.28 -28.28
C LEU A 224 -14.57 16.76 -28.70
N PRO A 225 -13.87 17.08 -29.83
CA PRO A 225 -13.09 16.24 -30.75
C PRO A 225 -11.61 16.70 -30.95
N ARG A 226 -10.78 15.72 -31.33
CA ARG A 226 -9.47 15.78 -32.03
C ARG A 226 -8.97 17.18 -32.45
N ARG A 227 -8.19 17.84 -31.57
CA ARG A 227 -7.15 18.80 -31.95
C ARG A 227 -5.79 18.19 -31.63
N ALA A 228 -4.89 18.26 -32.60
CA ALA A 228 -3.55 17.68 -32.55
C ALA A 228 -2.79 18.16 -31.30
N HIS A 229 -2.28 17.21 -30.52
CA HIS A 229 -1.17 17.48 -29.60
C HIS A 229 0.03 17.93 -30.44
N PRO A 230 0.80 18.95 -30.02
CA PRO A 230 2.06 19.25 -30.65
C PRO A 230 2.97 18.02 -30.45
N LEU A 231 3.46 17.46 -31.56
CA LEU A 231 4.52 16.49 -31.52
C LEU A 231 5.74 17.13 -30.82
N PRO A 232 6.55 16.35 -30.08
CA PRO A 232 7.85 16.83 -29.62
C PRO A 232 8.67 17.32 -30.82
N PRO A 233 9.54 18.33 -30.64
CA PRO A 233 10.37 18.84 -31.73
C PRO A 233 11.15 17.68 -32.36
N ALA A 234 11.16 17.64 -33.69
CA ALA A 234 12.00 16.70 -34.42
C ALA A 234 13.47 17.02 -34.11
N TYR A 235 14.24 16.00 -33.72
CA TYR A 235 15.68 16.12 -33.67
C TYR A 235 16.17 16.40 -35.10
N GLU A 236 16.73 17.58 -35.32
CA GLU A 236 17.51 17.84 -36.52
C GLU A 236 18.68 16.86 -36.52
N GLN A 237 18.73 16.08 -37.59
CA GLN A 237 19.79 15.13 -37.87
C GLN A 237 21.02 15.94 -38.31
N GLU A 238 21.69 16.56 -37.34
CA GLU A 238 22.99 17.17 -37.56
C GLU A 238 24.04 16.07 -37.83
N GLU A 239 24.97 16.44 -38.70
CA GLU A 239 25.88 15.63 -39.50
C GLU A 239 26.68 14.56 -38.75
N PRO A 240 27.20 13.51 -39.44
CA PRO A 240 28.11 12.57 -38.83
C PRO A 240 29.34 13.30 -38.29
N VAL A 241 29.46 13.33 -36.96
CA VAL A 241 30.66 13.79 -36.26
C VAL A 241 31.84 12.94 -36.73
N GLU A 242 32.70 13.54 -37.53
CA GLU A 242 33.97 12.97 -37.97
C GLU A 242 34.85 12.79 -36.73
N MET A 243 35.00 11.54 -36.26
CA MET A 243 35.90 11.21 -35.16
C MET A 243 37.34 11.44 -35.61
N GLY A 244 37.94 12.55 -35.19
CA GLY A 244 39.39 12.70 -35.16
C GLY A 244 40.05 11.59 -34.32
N PRO A 245 41.31 11.23 -34.58
CA PRO A 245 41.96 10.09 -33.94
C PRO A 245 42.04 10.28 -32.42
N VAL A 246 41.35 9.41 -31.70
CA VAL A 246 41.34 9.31 -30.24
C VAL A 246 42.76 8.99 -29.76
N HIS A 247 43.37 9.91 -29.01
CA HIS A 247 44.60 9.63 -28.28
C HIS A 247 44.32 8.60 -27.18
N PRO A 248 45.15 7.56 -27.01
CA PRO A 248 45.01 6.66 -25.88
C PRO A 248 45.27 7.42 -24.56
N PRO A 249 44.58 7.04 -23.47
CA PRO A 249 44.80 7.63 -22.15
C PRO A 249 46.25 7.40 -21.69
N PRO A 250 46.84 8.35 -20.92
CA PRO A 250 48.21 8.22 -20.44
C PRO A 250 48.37 6.99 -19.54
N ALA A 251 49.43 6.22 -19.79
CA ALA A 251 49.79 5.06 -18.99
C ALA A 251 50.06 5.46 -17.53
N TYR A 252 49.40 4.78 -16.60
CA TYR A 252 49.66 4.94 -15.17
C TYR A 252 51.07 4.45 -14.84
N ILE A 253 51.88 5.34 -14.27
CA ILE A 253 53.20 4.99 -13.73
C ILE A 253 52.97 4.11 -12.50
N VAL A 254 53.39 2.85 -12.57
CA VAL A 254 53.42 1.95 -11.42
C VAL A 254 54.62 2.35 -10.55
N PRO A 255 54.44 2.68 -9.26
CA PRO A 255 55.56 2.96 -8.38
C PRO A 255 56.36 1.67 -8.14
N VAL A 256 57.63 1.69 -8.51
CA VAL A 256 58.61 0.64 -8.21
C VAL A 256 58.80 0.60 -6.70
N THR A 257 58.30 -0.44 -6.04
CA THR A 257 58.72 -0.80 -4.69
C THR A 257 60.13 -1.38 -4.77
N ASN A 258 61.13 -0.56 -4.45
CA ASN A 258 62.48 -1.06 -4.18
C ASN A 258 62.47 -1.81 -2.84
N SER A 259 62.56 -3.13 -2.91
CA SER A 259 62.97 -3.98 -1.80
C SER A 259 64.50 -4.03 -1.74
N HIS A 260 65.08 -3.45 -0.70
CA HIS A 260 66.42 -3.76 -0.21
C HIS A 260 66.31 -4.15 1.27
#